data_AF-A0A1Q7P216-F1
#
_entry.id   AF-A0A1Q7P216-F1
#
_cell.length_a   1.000
_cell.length_b   1.000
_cell.length_c   1.000
_cell.angle_alpha   90.00
_cell.angle_beta   90.00
_cell.angle_gamma   90.00
#
_symmetry.space_group_name_H-M   'P 1'
#
loop_
_entity.id
_entity.type
_entity.pdbx_description
1 polymer ?
#
loop_
_entity_poly.entity_id
_entity_poly.type
_entity_poly.pdbx_seq_one_letter_code
_entity_poly.pdbx_strand_id
1 'polypeptide(L)'
;MAKAAIVLSIISIIMLAIYGADSIIAINENLGLQNTAFLHTDVKTRGVIFGVIPAIMLITSFFITRKEPSKAVGILIIVGGALVIIGVGIIFVLQGNAIPSSVRGEFGAVVIIGIIITVLGSIKIKKSVRVL
;
A
#
# COMPACT_ATOMS: atom_id res chain seq x y z
N MET A 1 15.29 -12.44 -12.15
CA MET A 1 14.06 -11.61 -12.06
C MET A 1 14.01 -10.70 -10.83
N ALA A 2 14.80 -10.99 -9.78
CA ALA A 2 14.84 -10.20 -8.55
C ALA A 2 15.06 -8.69 -8.74
N LYS A 3 15.95 -8.25 -9.64
CA LYS A 3 16.18 -6.82 -9.90
C LYS A 3 14.92 -6.09 -10.40
N ALA A 4 14.19 -6.68 -11.34
CA ALA A 4 12.95 -6.11 -11.86
C ALA A 4 11.87 -6.02 -10.77
N ALA A 5 11.75 -7.04 -9.93
CA ALA A 5 10.82 -7.06 -8.81
C ALA A 5 11.16 -6.04 -7.71
N ILE A 6 12.46 -5.80 -7.46
CA ILE A 6 12.92 -4.73 -6.57
C ILE A 6 12.47 -3.37 -7.10
N VAL A 7 12.76 -3.07 -8.37
CA VAL A 7 12.35 -1.80 -9.01
C VAL A 7 10.84 -1.64 -8.96
N LEU A 8 10.09 -2.70 -9.30
CA LEU A 8 8.63 -2.70 -9.25
C LEU A 8 8.09 -2.40 -7.85
N SER A 9 8.69 -3.00 -6.81
CA SER A 9 8.29 -2.79 -5.42
C SER A 9 8.62 -1.37 -4.94
N ILE A 10 9.77 -0.83 -5.35
CA ILE A 10 10.18 0.55 -5.01
C ILE A 10 9.20 1.55 -5.63
N ILE A 11 8.89 1.41 -6.92
CA ILE A 11 7.92 2.29 -7.60
C ILE A 11 6.56 2.23 -6.90
N SER A 12 6.12 1.03 -6.55
CA SER A 12 4.87 0.85 -5.81
C SER A 12 4.88 1.58 -4.46
N ILE A 13 5.96 1.45 -3.67
CA ILE A 13 6.07 2.11 -2.37
C ILE A 13 6.04 3.62 -2.53
N ILE A 14 6.73 4.17 -3.54
CA ILE A 14 6.71 5.61 -3.83
C ILE A 14 5.29 6.07 -4.16
N MET A 15 4.56 5.34 -5.01
CA MET A 15 3.17 5.69 -5.34
C MET A 15 2.26 5.65 -4.11
N LEU A 16 2.37 4.61 -3.28
CA LEU A 16 1.62 4.50 -2.02
C LEU A 16 1.95 5.63 -1.05
N ALA A 17 3.21 6.03 -0.95
CA ALA A 17 3.65 7.12 -0.09
C ALA A 17 3.07 8.47 -0.57
N ILE A 18 3.09 8.72 -1.88
CA ILE A 18 2.48 9.90 -2.49
C ILE A 18 0.97 9.94 -2.19
N TYR A 19 0.27 8.81 -2.34
CA TYR A 19 -1.16 8.73 -2.03
C TYR A 19 -1.46 9.00 -0.56
N GLY A 20 -0.69 8.38 0.34
CA GLY A 20 -0.83 8.58 1.78
C GLY A 20 -0.59 10.03 2.17
N ALA A 21 0.46 10.66 1.64
CA ALA A 21 0.77 12.06 1.89
C ALA A 21 -0.34 13.00 1.38
N ASP A 22 -0.79 12.83 0.12
CA ASP A 22 -1.86 13.63 -0.47
C ASP A 22 -3.16 13.50 0.34
N SER A 23 -3.48 12.28 0.77
CA SER A 23 -4.64 12.02 1.63
C SER A 23 -4.49 12.79 2.94
N ILE A 24 -3.40 12.60 3.69
CA ILE A 24 -3.19 13.23 5.00
C ILE A 24 -3.21 14.77 4.91
N ILE A 25 -2.59 15.36 3.89
CA ILE A 25 -2.60 16.81 3.71
C ILE A 25 -4.02 17.30 3.42
N ALA A 26 -4.77 16.61 2.56
CA ALA A 26 -6.15 16.97 2.26
C ALA A 26 -7.07 16.92 3.50
N ILE A 27 -6.80 15.97 4.41
CA ILE A 27 -7.47 15.92 5.72
C ILE A 27 -7.10 17.15 6.57
N ASN A 28 -5.81 17.45 6.71
CA ASN A 28 -5.33 18.54 7.57
C ASN A 28 -5.75 19.93 7.08
N GLU A 29 -5.86 20.12 5.77
CA GLU A 29 -6.34 21.39 5.17
C GLU A 29 -7.87 21.53 5.21
N ASN A 30 -8.59 20.59 5.84
CA ASN A 30 -10.06 20.55 5.89
C ASN A 30 -10.72 20.57 4.50
N LEU A 31 -9.99 20.15 3.46
CA LEU A 31 -10.55 19.96 2.13
C LEU A 31 -11.58 18.82 2.18
N GLY A 32 -11.43 17.88 3.10
CA GLY A 32 -12.37 16.78 3.34
C GLY A 32 -11.93 15.47 2.69
N LEU A 33 -12.52 14.35 3.14
CA LEU A 33 -12.18 12.97 2.71
C LEU A 33 -12.29 12.76 1.19
N GLN A 34 -13.13 13.54 0.52
CA GLN A 34 -13.37 13.45 -0.92
C GLN A 34 -12.60 14.48 -1.75
N ASN A 35 -11.63 15.17 -1.16
CA ASN A 35 -10.79 16.12 -1.87
C ASN A 35 -9.31 15.71 -1.82
N THR A 36 -8.53 16.33 -2.70
CA THR A 36 -7.09 16.11 -2.85
C THR A 36 -6.34 17.36 -2.47
N ALA A 37 -5.09 17.21 -2.02
CA ALA A 37 -4.23 18.36 -1.74
C ALA A 37 -3.49 18.80 -3.00
N PHE A 38 -2.60 17.94 -3.52
CA PHE A 38 -1.69 18.30 -4.61
C PHE A 38 -1.83 17.41 -5.85
N LEU A 39 -2.42 16.21 -5.72
CA LEU A 39 -2.64 15.33 -6.87
C LEU A 39 -3.75 15.84 -7.82
N HIS A 40 -4.55 16.84 -7.39
CA HIS A 40 -5.61 17.52 -8.17
C HIS A 40 -6.42 16.59 -9.10
N THR A 41 -6.72 15.37 -8.63
CA THR A 41 -7.41 14.31 -9.38
C THR A 41 -8.63 13.85 -8.60
N ASP A 42 -9.60 13.25 -9.29
CA ASP A 42 -10.74 12.68 -8.58
C ASP A 42 -10.29 11.60 -7.56
N VAL A 43 -10.96 11.51 -6.41
CA VAL A 43 -10.58 10.61 -5.31
C VAL A 43 -10.57 9.16 -5.73
N LYS A 44 -11.51 8.73 -6.58
CA LYS A 44 -11.52 7.35 -7.07
C LYS A 44 -10.33 7.08 -7.97
N THR A 45 -10.00 8.04 -8.85
CA THR A 45 -8.87 7.94 -9.77
C THR A 45 -7.56 7.81 -9.03
N ARG A 46 -7.27 8.67 -8.04
CA ARG A 46 -6.04 8.55 -7.24
C ARG A 46 -6.01 7.27 -6.39
N GLY A 47 -7.15 6.84 -5.85
CA GLY A 47 -7.24 5.61 -5.04
C GLY A 47 -6.91 4.37 -5.86
N VAL A 48 -7.34 4.33 -7.13
CA VAL A 48 -6.97 3.25 -8.06
C VAL A 48 -5.50 3.37 -8.49
N ILE A 49 -5.09 4.54 -8.99
CA ILE A 49 -3.76 4.73 -9.58
C ILE A 49 -2.65 4.61 -8.55
N PHE A 50 -2.81 5.21 -7.37
CA PHE A 50 -1.76 5.28 -6.35
C PHE A 50 -2.03 4.39 -5.12
N GLY A 51 -3.18 3.70 -5.07
CA GLY A 51 -3.49 2.69 -4.05
C GLY A 51 -3.55 1.27 -4.63
N VAL A 52 -4.58 0.97 -5.42
CA VAL A 52 -4.87 -0.39 -5.91
C VAL A 52 -3.79 -0.92 -6.85
N ILE A 53 -3.38 -0.14 -7.85
CA ILE A 53 -2.35 -0.57 -8.82
C ILE A 53 -1.02 -0.86 -8.10
N PRO A 54 -0.51 0.01 -7.22
CA PRO A 54 0.66 -0.29 -6.38
C PRO A 54 0.51 -1.56 -5.54
N ALA A 55 -0.65 -1.78 -4.91
CA ALA A 55 -0.90 -3.01 -4.16
C ALA A 55 -0.75 -4.27 -5.06
N ILE A 56 -1.30 -4.23 -6.27
CA ILE A 56 -1.15 -5.30 -7.26
C ILE A 56 0.31 -5.47 -7.67
N MET A 57 1.07 -4.38 -7.83
CA MET A 57 2.51 -4.42 -8.15
C MET A 57 3.32 -5.14 -7.07
N LEU A 58 3.04 -4.91 -5.77
CA LEU A 58 3.71 -5.62 -4.66
C LEU A 58 3.39 -7.11 -4.66
N ILE A 59 2.12 -7.47 -4.89
CA ILE A 59 1.69 -8.87 -5.01
C ILE A 59 2.39 -9.51 -6.22
N THR A 60 2.43 -8.83 -7.35
CA THR A 60 3.07 -9.31 -8.59
C THR A 60 4.57 -9.51 -8.39
N SER A 61 5.25 -8.60 -7.68
CA SER A 61 6.66 -8.73 -7.30
C SER A 61 6.95 -10.01 -6.53
N PHE A 62 6.06 -10.42 -5.62
CA PHE A 62 6.15 -11.70 -4.92
C PHE A 62 6.08 -12.88 -5.90
N PHE A 63 5.10 -12.88 -6.80
CA PHE A 63 4.88 -14.00 -7.73
C PHE A 63 5.99 -14.14 -8.76
N ILE A 64 6.46 -13.04 -9.35
CA ILE A 64 7.55 -13.05 -10.33
C ILE A 64 8.83 -13.63 -9.71
N THR A 65 9.07 -13.36 -8.43
CA THR A 65 10.26 -13.87 -7.73
C THR A 65 10.01 -15.15 -6.95
N ARG A 66 8.85 -15.79 -7.05
CA ARG A 66 8.49 -16.94 -6.19
C ARG A 66 9.53 -18.06 -6.18
N LYS A 67 10.23 -18.28 -7.30
CA LYS A 67 11.29 -19.30 -7.48
C LYS A 67 12.70 -18.81 -7.13
N GLU A 68 12.91 -17.50 -6.99
CA GLU A 68 14.21 -16.88 -6.71
C GLU A 68 14.27 -16.40 -5.25
N PRO A 69 15.16 -16.91 -4.38
CA PRO A 69 15.29 -16.38 -3.02
C PRO A 69 15.76 -14.92 -3.06
N SER A 70 15.07 -14.04 -2.35
CA SER A 70 15.45 -12.63 -2.22
C SER A 70 14.84 -12.04 -0.95
N LYS A 71 15.70 -11.77 0.05
CA LYS A 71 15.31 -11.09 1.29
C LYS A 71 14.88 -9.65 1.02
N ALA A 72 15.60 -8.95 0.13
CA ALA A 72 15.32 -7.57 -0.23
C ALA A 72 13.89 -7.39 -0.78
N VAL A 73 13.45 -8.24 -1.71
CA VAL A 73 12.08 -8.20 -2.24
C VAL A 73 11.07 -8.45 -1.13
N GLY A 74 11.33 -9.42 -0.24
CA GLY A 74 10.45 -9.71 0.90
C GLY A 74 10.29 -8.51 1.83
N ILE A 75 11.38 -7.81 2.16
CA ILE A 75 11.36 -6.60 3.00
C ILE A 75 10.55 -5.49 2.33
N LEU A 76 10.76 -5.23 1.03
CA LEU A 76 10.03 -4.20 0.29
C LEU A 76 8.51 -4.48 0.27
N ILE A 77 8.11 -5.74 0.09
CA ILE A 77 6.70 -6.14 0.15
C ILE A 77 6.11 -5.89 1.54
N ILE A 78 6.83 -6.23 2.62
CA ILE A 78 6.40 -5.94 3.99
C ILE A 78 6.22 -4.44 4.21
N VAL A 79 7.20 -3.63 3.78
CA VAL A 79 7.12 -2.17 3.90
C VAL A 79 5.89 -1.63 3.17
N GLY A 80 5.64 -2.09 1.94
CA GLY A 80 4.44 -1.70 1.18
C GLY A 80 3.14 -2.10 1.87
N GLY A 81 3.05 -3.33 2.40
CA GLY A 81 1.89 -3.80 3.16
C GLY A 81 1.66 -3.00 4.45
N ALA A 82 2.72 -2.69 5.19
CA ALA A 82 2.66 -1.85 6.38
C ALA A 82 2.20 -0.43 6.04
N LEU A 83 2.67 0.13 4.92
CA LEU A 83 2.28 1.47 4.48
C LEU A 83 0.78 1.57 4.19
N VAL A 84 0.18 0.52 3.59
CA VAL A 84 -1.27 0.42 3.38
C VAL A 84 -2.02 0.42 4.71
N ILE A 85 -1.60 -0.43 5.66
CA ILE A 85 -2.26 -0.56 6.97
C ILE A 85 -2.16 0.75 7.76
N ILE A 86 -0.97 1.32 7.84
CA ILE A 86 -0.69 2.56 8.57
C ILE A 86 -1.46 3.73 7.92
N GLY A 87 -1.46 3.83 6.59
CA GLY A 87 -2.17 4.89 5.89
C GLY A 87 -3.67 4.91 6.23
N VAL A 88 -4.32 3.74 6.22
CA VAL A 88 -5.72 3.63 6.64
C VAL A 88 -5.88 3.97 8.13
N GLY A 89 -4.99 3.46 8.98
CA GLY A 89 -5.00 3.77 10.41
C GLY A 89 -4.93 5.26 10.71
N ILE A 90 -4.07 6.00 10.01
CA ILE A 90 -3.96 7.46 10.15
C ILE A 90 -5.26 8.15 9.75
N ILE A 91 -5.89 7.76 8.63
CA ILE A 91 -7.17 8.33 8.20
C ILE A 91 -8.26 8.11 9.26
N PHE A 92 -8.32 6.93 9.88
CA PHE A 92 -9.25 6.66 10.98
C PHE A 92 -8.99 7.50 12.22
N VAL A 93 -7.72 7.72 12.58
CA VAL A 93 -7.37 8.58 13.72
C VAL A 93 -7.77 10.03 13.46
N LEU A 94 -7.56 10.53 12.23
CA LEU A 94 -7.83 11.93 11.90
C LEU A 94 -9.32 12.22 11.61
N GLN A 95 -10.07 11.26 11.07
CA GLN A 95 -11.46 11.49 10.62
C GLN A 95 -12.46 10.42 11.07
N GLY A 96 -12.14 9.56 12.03
CA GLY A 96 -12.94 8.37 12.40
C GLY A 96 -14.44 8.61 12.60
N ASN A 97 -14.82 9.74 13.18
CA ASN A 97 -16.22 10.12 13.43
C ASN A 97 -16.92 10.73 12.20
N ALA A 98 -16.16 11.22 11.23
CA ALA A 98 -16.67 11.83 9.99
C ALA A 98 -16.73 10.82 8.82
N ILE A 99 -16.14 9.62 8.95
CA ILE A 99 -16.16 8.58 7.91
C ILE A 99 -17.54 7.88 7.88
N PRO A 100 -18.29 7.95 6.75
CA PRO A 100 -19.55 7.24 6.59
C PRO A 100 -19.39 5.71 6.73
N SER A 101 -20.44 5.02 7.19
CA SER A 101 -20.41 3.57 7.40
C SER A 101 -20.11 2.76 6.12
N SER A 102 -20.58 3.22 4.96
CA SER A 102 -20.28 2.62 3.65
C SER A 102 -18.78 2.69 3.33
N VAL A 103 -18.16 3.85 3.53
CA VAL A 103 -16.73 4.10 3.29
C VAL A 103 -15.85 3.34 4.30
N ARG A 104 -16.34 3.15 5.52
CA ARG A 104 -15.65 2.35 6.56
C ARG A 104 -15.43 0.90 6.13
N GLY A 105 -16.41 0.31 5.43
CA GLY A 105 -16.29 -1.04 4.87
C GLY A 105 -15.20 -1.16 3.81
N GLU A 106 -15.09 -0.14 2.94
CA GLU A 106 -14.05 -0.07 1.91
C GLU A 106 -12.65 0.00 2.53
N PHE A 107 -12.45 0.86 3.55
CA PHE A 107 -11.18 0.91 4.27
C PHE A 107 -10.85 -0.42 4.98
N GLY A 108 -11.85 -1.13 5.50
CA GLY A 108 -11.67 -2.46 6.06
C GLY A 108 -11.11 -3.46 5.03
N ALA A 109 -11.64 -3.46 3.81
CA ALA A 109 -11.13 -4.28 2.72
C ALA A 109 -9.68 -3.92 2.35
N VAL A 110 -9.33 -2.62 2.33
CA VAL A 110 -7.96 -2.15 2.09
C VAL A 110 -6.98 -2.65 3.16
N VAL A 111 -7.38 -2.63 4.45
CA VAL A 111 -6.56 -3.17 5.54
C VAL A 111 -6.32 -4.67 5.36
N ILE A 112 -7.35 -5.44 4.98
CA ILE A 112 -7.21 -6.87 4.69
C ILE A 112 -6.17 -7.10 3.58
N ILE A 113 -6.22 -6.30 2.51
CA ILE A 113 -5.23 -6.36 1.43
C ILE A 113 -3.81 -6.06 1.96
N GLY A 114 -3.66 -5.02 2.78
CA GLY A 114 -2.37 -4.69 3.42
C GLY A 114 -1.80 -5.82 4.29
N ILE A 115 -2.67 -6.52 5.03
CA ILE A 115 -2.30 -7.70 5.82
C ILE A 115 -1.82 -8.83 4.89
N ILE A 116 -2.56 -9.13 3.81
CA ILE A 116 -2.17 -10.15 2.83
C ILE A 116 -0.79 -9.84 2.25
N ILE A 117 -0.55 -8.59 1.83
CA ILE A 117 0.74 -8.15 1.28
C ILE A 117 1.84 -8.37 2.32
N THR A 118 1.62 -7.96 3.57
CA THR A 118 2.59 -8.14 4.66
C THR A 118 2.92 -9.61 4.92
N VAL A 119 1.91 -10.48 4.90
CA VAL A 119 2.07 -11.93 5.06
C VAL A 119 2.88 -12.52 3.89
N LEU A 120 2.59 -12.11 2.65
CA LEU A 120 3.35 -12.55 1.46
C LEU A 120 4.84 -12.16 1.57
N GLY A 121 5.13 -10.93 1.99
CA GLY A 121 6.50 -10.47 2.24
C GLY A 121 7.20 -11.30 3.33
N SER A 122 6.50 -11.62 4.42
CA SER A 122 7.02 -12.48 5.49
C SER A 122 7.32 -13.90 5.02
N ILE A 123 6.42 -14.50 4.22
CA ILE A 123 6.63 -15.81 3.58
C ILE A 123 7.87 -15.77 2.68
N LYS A 124 8.05 -14.69 1.92
CA LYS A 124 9.20 -14.51 1.04
C LYS A 124 10.52 -14.50 1.80
N ILE A 125 10.59 -13.78 2.92
CA ILE A 125 11.78 -13.75 3.78
C ILE A 125 12.08 -15.14 4.33
N LYS A 126 11.07 -15.81 4.91
CA LYS A 126 11.24 -17.17 5.47
C LYS A 126 11.77 -18.16 4.43
N LYS A 127 11.23 -18.15 3.21
CA LYS A 127 11.73 -18.99 2.11
C LYS A 127 13.16 -18.63 1.70
N SER A 128 13.50 -17.35 1.68
CA SER A 128 14.84 -16.90 1.29
C SER A 128 15.90 -17.23 2.34
N VAL A 129 15.53 -17.39 3.61
CA VAL A 129 16.43 -17.86 4.68
C VAL A 129 16.68 -19.36 4.60
N ARG A 130 15.68 -20.17 4.26
CA ARG A 130 15.80 -21.64 4.22
C ARG A 130 16.64 -22.17 3.05
N VAL A 131 16.82 -21.37 2.00
CA VAL A 131 17.55 -21.75 0.77
C VAL A 131 19.04 -21.35 0.83
N LEU A 132 19.42 -20.51 1.80
CA LEU A 132 20.82 -20.18 2.12
C LEU A 132 21.37 -21.20 3.11
#